data_AF-A0A3P1WW54-F1
#
_entry.id   AF-A0A3P1WW54-F1
#
_cell.length_a   1.000
_cell.length_b   1.000
_cell.length_c   1.000
_cell.angle_alpha   90.00
_cell.angle_beta   90.00
_cell.angle_gamma   90.00
#
_symmetry.space_group_name_H-M   'P 1'
#
loop_
_entity.id
_entity.type
_entity.pdbx_description
1 polymer ?
#
loop_
_entity_poly.entity_id
_entity_poly.type
_entity_poly.pdbx_seq_one_letter_code
_entity_poly.pdbx_strand_id
1 'polypeptide(L)'
;MMNEYDRTLIETTRSHRERLTSAFVHGRLRERHKVNTNINRLLGSFILAAVIGLACLGTGFVLGLLENQKHQKAIAAYMAAMNSNPLKPGGGWEEVEETVLLHNPETGQYIDSRTGFPVDPETMLATDPQGRLIDVRLGWFFDPETGYYTDPTSGLTIDPVTLTVVEEN
;
A
#
# COMPACT_ATOMS: atom_id res chain seq x y z
N MET A 1 -22.02 16.88 53.55
CA MET A 1 -23.12 15.99 53.94
C MET A 1 -24.35 16.46 53.17
N MET A 2 -24.86 15.67 52.22
CA MET A 2 -25.98 16.10 51.36
C MET A 2 -27.29 16.02 52.16
N ASN A 3 -28.07 17.09 52.16
CA ASN A 3 -29.29 17.22 52.96
C ASN A 3 -30.39 16.28 52.44
N GLU A 4 -31.19 15.70 53.33
CA GLU A 4 -32.22 14.71 52.99
C GLU A 4 -33.30 15.30 52.05
N TYR A 5 -33.51 16.60 52.16
CA TYR A 5 -34.37 17.38 51.26
C TYR A 5 -33.86 17.40 49.81
N ASP A 6 -32.55 17.57 49.61
CA ASP A 6 -31.97 17.64 48.27
C ASP A 6 -32.01 16.27 47.58
N ARG A 7 -31.83 15.19 48.35
CA ARG A 7 -31.96 13.81 47.84
C ARG A 7 -33.37 13.52 47.38
N THR A 8 -34.37 13.86 48.18
CA THR A 8 -35.78 13.65 47.82
C THR A 8 -36.19 14.48 46.60
N LEU A 9 -35.66 15.69 46.44
CA LEU A 9 -35.91 16.52 45.26
C LEU A 9 -35.25 15.97 43.98
N ILE A 10 -34.05 15.42 44.09
CA ILE A 10 -33.37 14.75 42.96
C ILE A 10 -34.09 13.46 42.55
N GLU A 11 -34.57 12.66 43.50
CA GLU A 11 -35.30 11.42 43.21
C GLU A 11 -36.67 11.68 42.59
N THR A 12 -37.39 12.70 43.07
CA THR A 12 -38.69 13.09 42.51
C THR A 12 -38.55 13.66 41.10
N THR A 13 -37.58 14.55 40.85
CA THR A 13 -37.33 15.09 39.51
C THR A 13 -36.84 14.01 38.53
N ARG A 14 -35.98 13.08 38.98
CA ARG A 14 -35.55 11.92 38.19
C ARG A 14 -36.74 11.04 37.80
N SER A 15 -37.57 10.64 38.76
CA SER A 15 -38.73 9.79 38.50
C SER A 15 -39.79 10.46 37.61
N HIS A 16 -39.99 11.78 37.76
CA HIS A 16 -40.90 12.53 36.91
C HIS A 16 -40.40 12.60 35.47
N ARG A 17 -39.10 12.82 35.28
CA ARG A 17 -38.47 12.84 33.95
C ARG A 17 -38.54 11.49 33.28
N GLU A 18 -38.26 10.39 33.99
CA GLU A 18 -38.39 9.02 33.48
C GLU A 18 -39.83 8.67 33.06
N ARG A 19 -40.82 9.12 33.84
CA ARG A 19 -42.24 8.91 33.50
C ARG A 19 -42.64 9.68 32.25
N LEU A 20 -42.22 10.95 32.11
CA LEU A 20 -42.50 11.75 30.92
C LEU A 20 -41.82 11.21 29.66
N THR A 21 -40.54 10.82 29.75
CA THR A 21 -39.82 10.23 28.61
C THR A 21 -40.44 8.89 28.22
N SER A 22 -40.83 8.06 29.19
CA SER A 22 -41.51 6.79 28.91
C SER A 22 -42.88 7.02 28.23
N ALA A 23 -43.65 8.03 28.64
CA ALA A 23 -44.94 8.35 28.07
C ALA A 23 -44.82 8.93 26.64
N PHE A 24 -43.79 9.75 26.40
CA PHE A 24 -43.50 10.30 25.08
C PHE A 24 -43.04 9.23 24.08
N VAL A 25 -42.21 8.28 24.52
CA VAL A 25 -41.68 7.22 23.65
C VAL A 25 -42.69 6.08 23.41
N HIS A 26 -43.56 5.76 24.38
CA HIS A 26 -44.39 4.54 24.33
C HIS A 26 -45.90 4.77 24.19
N GLY A 27 -46.41 6.00 24.31
CA GLY A 27 -47.85 6.27 24.24
C GLY A 27 -48.67 5.60 25.36
N ARG A 28 -50.01 5.68 25.29
CA ARG A 28 -50.93 5.16 26.33
C ARG A 28 -50.90 3.62 26.42
N LEU A 29 -49.99 3.09 27.24
CA LEU A 29 -50.06 1.89 28.10
C LEU A 29 -50.70 0.57 27.58
N ARG A 30 -50.51 0.15 26.32
CA ARG A 30 -51.01 -1.18 25.87
C ARG A 30 -50.01 -2.17 25.25
N GLU A 31 -48.74 -1.81 25.03
CA GLU A 31 -47.79 -2.70 24.31
C GLU A 31 -46.41 -2.92 24.99
N ARG A 32 -46.36 -3.14 26.31
CA ARG A 32 -45.07 -3.32 27.03
C ARG A 32 -44.22 -4.53 26.58
N HIS A 33 -44.82 -5.63 26.11
CA HIS A 33 -44.06 -6.86 25.79
C HIS A 33 -43.40 -6.86 24.39
N LYS A 34 -43.98 -6.16 23.41
CA LYS A 34 -43.50 -6.19 22.02
C LYS A 34 -42.28 -5.30 21.83
N VAL A 35 -42.22 -4.17 22.54
CA VAL A 35 -41.15 -3.16 22.40
C VAL A 35 -39.83 -3.61 23.02
N ASN A 36 -39.84 -4.14 24.26
CA ASN A 36 -38.60 -4.52 24.94
C ASN A 36 -37.86 -5.68 24.21
N THR A 37 -38.61 -6.62 23.64
CA THR A 37 -38.04 -7.75 22.88
C THR A 37 -37.38 -7.29 21.58
N ASN A 38 -37.98 -6.30 20.90
CA ASN A 38 -37.39 -5.72 19.70
C ASN A 38 -36.15 -4.87 20.01
N ILE A 39 -36.17 -4.10 21.10
CA ILE A 39 -35.00 -3.32 21.55
C ILE A 39 -33.83 -4.27 21.88
N ASN A 40 -34.07 -5.38 22.60
CA ASN A 40 -33.01 -6.34 22.92
C ASN A 40 -32.44 -7.02 21.67
N ARG A 41 -33.27 -7.29 20.66
CA ARG A 41 -32.82 -7.82 19.37
C ARG A 41 -32.03 -6.80 18.54
N LEU A 42 -32.44 -5.54 18.55
CA LEU A 42 -31.71 -4.45 17.90
C LEU A 42 -30.36 -4.23 18.55
N LEU A 43 -30.30 -4.21 19.89
CA LEU A 43 -29.06 -4.07 20.64
C LEU A 43 -28.12 -5.26 20.38
N GLY A 44 -28.66 -6.48 20.37
CA GLY A 44 -27.88 -7.69 20.03
C GLY A 44 -27.33 -7.67 18.60
N SER A 45 -28.15 -7.26 17.62
CA SER A 45 -27.72 -7.14 16.22
C SER A 45 -26.62 -6.08 16.05
N PHE A 46 -26.75 -4.94 16.75
CA PHE A 46 -25.75 -3.88 16.72
C PHE A 46 -24.40 -4.34 17.26
N ILE A 47 -24.39 -5.05 18.40
CA ILE A 47 -23.16 -5.60 18.99
C ILE A 47 -22.52 -6.61 18.03
N LEU A 48 -23.31 -7.52 17.46
CA LEU A 48 -22.80 -8.52 16.50
C LEU A 48 -22.17 -7.86 15.26
N ALA A 49 -22.86 -6.86 14.70
CA ALA A 49 -22.35 -6.11 13.55
C ALA A 49 -21.02 -5.38 13.88
N ALA A 50 -20.92 -4.79 15.07
CA ALA A 50 -19.70 -4.13 15.52
C ALA A 50 -18.52 -5.11 15.65
N VAL A 51 -18.76 -6.30 16.22
CA VAL A 51 -17.72 -7.34 16.38
C VAL A 51 -17.23 -7.86 15.03
N ILE A 52 -18.15 -8.15 14.10
CA ILE A 52 -17.79 -8.60 12.76
C ILE A 52 -17.00 -7.51 12.02
N GLY A 53 -17.42 -6.25 12.13
CA GLY A 53 -16.68 -5.11 11.57
C GLY A 53 -15.25 -5.01 12.11
N LEU A 54 -15.07 -5.11 13.42
CA LEU A 54 -13.74 -5.09 14.05
C LEU A 54 -12.86 -6.26 13.61
N ALA A 55 -13.43 -7.46 13.45
CA ALA A 55 -12.70 -8.62 12.96
C ALA A 55 -12.18 -8.40 11.54
N CYS A 56 -13.01 -7.92 10.62
CA CYS A 56 -12.62 -7.64 9.24
C CYS A 56 -11.57 -6.51 9.14
N LEU A 57 -11.73 -5.44 9.93
CA LEU A 57 -10.76 -4.35 9.94
C LEU A 57 -9.41 -4.81 10.53
N GLY A 58 -9.43 -5.63 11.58
CA GLY A 58 -8.23 -6.17 12.20
C GLY A 58 -7.43 -7.07 11.27
N THR A 59 -8.09 -7.99 10.55
CA THR A 59 -7.40 -8.88 9.60
C THR A 59 -6.81 -8.12 8.42
N GLY A 60 -7.57 -7.18 7.84
CA GLY A 60 -7.08 -6.32 6.76
C GLY A 60 -5.86 -5.49 7.18
N PHE A 61 -5.89 -4.93 8.39
CA PHE A 61 -4.77 -4.15 8.92
C PHE A 61 -3.51 -4.99 9.14
N VAL A 62 -3.64 -6.20 9.72
CA VAL A 62 -2.49 -7.08 9.96
C VAL A 62 -1.88 -7.58 8.65
N LEU A 63 -2.72 -7.98 7.68
CA LEU A 63 -2.25 -8.40 6.37
C LEU A 63 -1.56 -7.24 5.62
N GLY A 64 -2.15 -6.04 5.66
CA GLY A 64 -1.54 -4.85 5.08
C GLY A 64 -0.21 -4.47 5.73
N LEU A 65 -0.07 -4.62 7.06
CA LEU A 65 1.20 -4.40 7.74
C LEU A 65 2.26 -5.43 7.33
N LEU A 66 1.88 -6.72 7.23
CA LEU A 66 2.78 -7.80 6.81
C LEU A 66 3.26 -7.60 5.37
N GLU A 67 2.35 -7.21 4.47
CA GLU A 67 2.65 -6.93 3.07
C GLU A 67 3.56 -5.71 2.93
N ASN A 68 3.24 -4.60 3.61
CA ASN A 68 4.09 -3.41 3.64
C ASN A 68 5.49 -3.71 4.20
N GLN A 69 5.60 -4.54 5.24
CA GLN A 69 6.88 -4.96 5.77
C GLN A 69 7.68 -5.81 4.77
N LYS A 70 7.01 -6.71 4.03
CA LYS A 70 7.67 -7.50 2.98
C LYS A 70 8.16 -6.62 1.84
N HIS A 71 7.35 -5.67 1.37
CA HIS A 71 7.75 -4.72 0.34
C HIS A 71 8.93 -3.85 0.79
N GLN A 72 8.87 -3.28 1.99
CA GLN A 72 9.97 -2.47 2.52
C GLN A 72 11.25 -3.28 2.71
N LYS A 73 11.15 -4.55 3.16
CA LYS A 73 12.33 -5.43 3.27
C LYS A 73 12.90 -5.80 1.91
N ALA A 74 12.07 -6.06 0.90
CA ALA A 74 12.51 -6.35 -0.46
C ALA A 74 13.20 -5.13 -1.09
N ILE A 75 12.61 -3.94 -0.94
CA ILE A 75 13.18 -2.68 -1.41
C ILE A 75 14.48 -2.37 -0.66
N ALA A 76 14.52 -2.54 0.67
CA ALA A 76 15.73 -2.30 1.45
C ALA A 76 16.83 -3.32 1.13
N ALA A 77 16.50 -4.58 0.90
CA ALA A 77 17.46 -5.60 0.46
C ALA A 77 17.97 -5.31 -0.96
N TYR A 78 17.10 -4.84 -1.85
CA TYR A 78 17.47 -4.39 -3.19
C TYR A 78 18.34 -3.14 -3.16
N MET A 79 17.97 -2.11 -2.38
CA MET A 79 18.78 -0.91 -2.17
C MET A 79 20.09 -1.22 -1.45
N ALA A 80 20.12 -2.18 -0.51
CA ALA A 80 21.34 -2.63 0.13
C ALA A 80 22.23 -3.39 -0.88
N ALA A 81 21.66 -4.22 -1.74
CA ALA A 81 22.38 -4.89 -2.82
C ALA A 81 22.94 -3.88 -3.83
N MET A 82 22.14 -2.90 -4.28
CA MET A 82 22.57 -1.78 -5.11
C MET A 82 23.66 -0.94 -4.45
N ASN A 83 23.47 -0.52 -3.19
CA ASN A 83 24.44 0.29 -2.46
C ASN A 83 25.72 -0.49 -2.10
N SER A 84 25.62 -1.81 -1.94
CA SER A 84 26.77 -2.69 -1.74
C SER A 84 27.52 -3.01 -3.04
N ASN A 85 26.94 -2.71 -4.21
CA ASN A 85 27.51 -3.07 -5.49
C ASN A 85 27.31 -2.03 -6.61
N PRO A 86 27.72 -0.76 -6.43
CA PRO A 86 28.28 -0.07 -7.58
C PRO A 86 29.57 -0.83 -7.94
N LEU A 87 29.61 -1.42 -9.13
CA LEU A 87 30.86 -1.98 -9.61
C LEU A 87 31.87 -0.82 -9.66
N LYS A 88 32.96 -0.96 -8.90
CA LYS A 88 33.99 0.07 -8.85
C LYS A 88 34.95 -0.16 -10.02
N PRO A 89 35.43 0.89 -10.69
CA PRO A 89 36.53 0.78 -11.63
C PRO A 89 37.72 0.09 -10.96
N GLY A 90 38.26 -0.96 -11.57
CA GLY A 90 39.27 -1.83 -10.99
C GLY A 90 39.21 -3.27 -11.52
N GLY A 91 40.31 -4.02 -11.38
CA GLY A 91 40.36 -5.42 -11.82
C GLY A 91 40.22 -5.61 -13.34
N GLY A 92 40.65 -4.62 -14.13
CA GLY A 92 40.48 -4.62 -15.60
C GLY A 92 39.20 -3.97 -16.09
N TRP A 93 38.43 -3.30 -15.24
CA TRP A 93 37.28 -2.47 -15.64
C TRP A 93 37.59 -0.99 -15.45
N GLU A 94 37.38 -0.21 -16.50
CA GLU A 94 37.62 1.23 -16.57
C GLU A 94 36.28 1.96 -16.71
N GLU A 95 36.10 3.07 -16.00
CA GLU A 95 34.91 3.91 -16.19
C GLU A 95 35.04 4.70 -17.49
N VAL A 96 33.98 4.71 -18.28
CA VAL A 96 33.94 5.51 -19.51
C VAL A 96 33.54 6.92 -19.13
N GLU A 97 34.51 7.82 -19.15
CA GLU A 97 34.33 9.24 -18.85
C GLU A 97 33.25 9.81 -19.78
N GLU A 98 32.08 10.16 -19.21
CA GLU A 98 30.82 10.65 -19.85
C GLU A 98 29.63 9.68 -19.78
N THR A 99 29.83 8.40 -19.47
CA THR A 99 28.73 7.42 -19.33
C THR A 99 28.77 6.72 -17.98
N VAL A 100 27.63 6.18 -17.54
CA VAL A 100 27.52 5.41 -16.28
C VAL A 100 28.02 3.97 -16.45
N LEU A 101 28.83 3.72 -17.49
CA LEU A 101 29.27 2.40 -17.91
C LEU A 101 30.70 2.11 -17.45
N LEU A 102 30.96 0.84 -17.21
CA LEU A 102 32.32 0.30 -17.08
C LEU A 102 32.66 -0.48 -18.34
N HIS A 103 33.86 -0.24 -18.87
CA HIS A 103 34.44 -0.90 -20.02
C HIS A 103 35.59 -1.80 -19.58
N ASN A 104 35.62 -3.03 -20.07
CA ASN A 104 36.78 -3.90 -19.92
C ASN A 104 37.62 -3.89 -21.20
N PRO A 105 38.83 -3.30 -21.21
CA PRO A 105 39.66 -3.21 -22.41
C PRO A 105 40.23 -4.57 -22.86
N GLU A 106 40.21 -5.60 -22.01
CA GLU A 106 40.66 -6.96 -22.39
C GLU A 106 39.59 -7.72 -23.17
N THR A 107 38.31 -7.56 -22.79
CA THR A 107 37.19 -8.28 -23.41
C THR A 107 36.38 -7.42 -24.38
N GLY A 108 36.55 -6.10 -24.35
CA GLY A 108 35.74 -5.12 -25.08
C GLY A 108 34.30 -4.99 -24.57
N GLN A 109 33.99 -5.58 -23.41
CA GLN A 109 32.62 -5.60 -22.86
C GLN A 109 32.31 -4.32 -22.10
N TYR A 110 31.07 -3.85 -22.23
CA TYR A 110 30.53 -2.77 -21.43
C TYR A 110 29.50 -3.32 -20.45
N ILE A 111 29.49 -2.80 -19.23
CA ILE A 111 28.51 -3.13 -18.21
C ILE A 111 28.00 -1.85 -17.55
N ASP A 112 26.74 -1.87 -17.13
CA ASP A 112 26.20 -0.78 -16.31
C ASP A 112 26.82 -0.82 -14.91
N SER A 113 27.39 0.29 -14.46
CA SER A 113 28.02 0.38 -13.12
C SER A 113 27.02 0.16 -11.98
N ARG A 114 25.72 0.42 -12.20
CA ARG A 114 24.67 0.32 -11.18
C ARG A 114 24.11 -1.08 -11.01
N THR A 115 23.94 -1.80 -12.12
CA THR A 115 23.31 -3.13 -12.13
C THR A 115 24.30 -4.26 -12.38
N GLY A 116 25.44 -3.96 -13.00
CA GLY A 116 26.42 -4.95 -13.47
C GLY A 116 25.96 -5.72 -14.70
N PHE A 117 24.87 -5.30 -15.36
CA PHE A 117 24.35 -5.98 -16.53
C PHE A 117 25.18 -5.64 -17.78
N PRO A 118 25.37 -6.59 -18.72
CA PRO A 118 25.98 -6.31 -20.01
C PRO A 118 25.21 -5.23 -20.74
N VAL A 119 25.92 -4.22 -21.23
CA VAL A 119 25.38 -3.11 -21.99
C VAL A 119 25.94 -3.13 -23.39
N ASP A 120 25.09 -2.87 -24.36
CA ASP A 120 25.52 -2.48 -25.69
C ASP A 120 25.78 -0.96 -25.71
N PRO A 121 27.03 -0.50 -25.90
CA PRO A 121 27.39 0.91 -25.86
C PRO A 121 26.77 1.73 -27.00
N GLU A 122 26.35 1.11 -28.11
CA GLU A 122 25.71 1.84 -29.22
C GLU A 122 24.26 2.16 -28.90
N THR A 123 23.52 1.18 -28.36
CA THR A 123 22.10 1.32 -28.07
C THR A 123 21.82 1.83 -26.66
N MET A 124 22.80 1.75 -25.76
CA MET A 124 22.65 2.03 -24.32
C MET A 124 21.61 1.13 -23.65
N LEU A 125 21.41 -0.08 -24.19
CA LEU A 125 20.52 -1.09 -23.63
C LEU A 125 21.31 -2.13 -22.85
N ALA A 126 20.93 -2.33 -21.58
CA ALA A 126 21.38 -3.41 -20.73
C ALA A 126 20.50 -4.64 -20.90
N THR A 127 21.10 -5.83 -20.84
CA THR A 127 20.37 -7.10 -20.84
C THR A 127 20.31 -7.68 -19.43
N ASP A 128 19.11 -7.86 -18.89
CA ASP A 128 18.93 -8.47 -17.57
C ASP A 128 19.10 -10.00 -17.60
N PRO A 129 19.18 -10.69 -16.44
CA PRO A 129 19.32 -12.14 -16.39
C PRO A 129 18.15 -12.93 -17.00
N GLN A 130 17.01 -12.29 -17.24
CA GLN A 130 15.83 -12.86 -17.89
C GLN A 130 15.82 -12.60 -19.41
N GLY A 131 16.82 -11.89 -19.93
CA GLY A 131 16.95 -11.55 -21.35
C GLY A 131 16.13 -10.32 -21.77
N ARG A 132 15.58 -9.55 -20.83
CA ARG A 132 14.87 -8.30 -21.12
C ARG A 132 15.86 -7.15 -21.30
N LEU A 133 15.52 -6.22 -22.18
CA LEU A 133 16.31 -5.03 -22.42
C LEU A 133 15.87 -3.89 -21.49
N ILE A 134 16.84 -3.18 -20.93
CA ILE A 134 16.65 -2.03 -20.05
C ILE A 134 17.46 -0.88 -20.61
N ASP A 135 16.84 0.27 -20.87
CA ASP A 135 17.60 1.46 -21.23
C ASP A 135 18.28 2.02 -19.98
N VAL A 136 19.62 2.04 -19.98
CA VAL A 136 20.40 2.46 -18.79
C VAL A 136 20.27 3.95 -18.47
N ARG A 137 19.82 4.76 -19.43
CA ARG A 137 19.61 6.20 -19.26
C ARG A 137 18.30 6.47 -18.54
N LEU A 138 17.27 5.68 -18.84
CA LEU A 138 15.92 5.84 -18.30
C LEU A 138 15.65 4.92 -17.09
N GLY A 139 16.29 3.75 -17.06
CA GLY A 139 15.98 2.65 -16.15
C GLY A 139 14.65 1.96 -16.48
N TRP A 140 14.14 2.11 -17.70
CA TRP A 140 12.88 1.52 -18.14
C TRP A 140 13.13 0.29 -19.00
N PHE A 141 12.19 -0.66 -18.99
CA PHE A 141 12.25 -1.80 -19.90
C PHE A 141 11.99 -1.31 -21.32
N PHE A 142 12.76 -1.82 -22.27
CA PHE A 142 12.58 -1.57 -23.69
C PHE A 142 12.14 -2.86 -24.37
N ASP A 143 11.05 -2.81 -25.11
CA ASP A 143 10.61 -3.90 -25.96
C ASP A 143 11.14 -3.69 -27.39
N PRO A 144 12.08 -4.54 -27.88
CA PRO A 144 12.63 -4.40 -29.22
C PRO A 144 11.64 -4.76 -30.33
N GLU A 145 10.57 -5.51 -30.04
CA GLU A 145 9.57 -5.88 -31.05
C GLU A 145 8.63 -4.71 -31.35
N THR A 146 8.19 -4.00 -30.31
CA THR A 146 7.24 -2.89 -30.42
C THR A 146 7.91 -1.52 -30.42
N GLY A 147 9.12 -1.41 -29.88
CA GLY A 147 9.81 -0.14 -29.62
C GLY A 147 9.28 0.62 -28.40
N TYR A 148 8.44 -0.01 -27.58
CA TYR A 148 7.81 0.63 -26.42
C TYR A 148 8.67 0.57 -25.17
N TYR A 149 8.39 1.50 -24.26
CA TYR A 149 9.05 1.59 -22.97
C TYR A 149 8.06 1.29 -21.85
N THR A 150 8.44 0.39 -20.94
CA THR A 150 7.63 0.03 -19.77
C THR A 150 8.33 0.44 -18.49
N ASP A 151 7.64 1.23 -17.67
CA ASP A 151 8.13 1.62 -16.35
C ASP A 151 8.15 0.41 -15.40
N PRO A 152 9.30 0.01 -14.83
CA PRO A 152 9.38 -1.10 -13.89
C PRO A 152 8.59 -0.87 -12.60
N THR A 153 8.25 0.38 -12.25
CA THR A 153 7.55 0.73 -11.02
C THR A 153 6.04 0.71 -11.21
N SER A 154 5.54 1.42 -12.21
CA SER A 154 4.09 1.52 -12.46
C SER A 154 3.54 0.44 -13.39
N GLY A 155 4.40 -0.22 -14.17
CA GLY A 155 3.99 -1.18 -15.20
C GLY A 155 3.36 -0.53 -16.44
N LEU A 156 3.36 0.81 -16.54
CA LEU A 156 2.79 1.52 -17.68
C LEU A 156 3.72 1.44 -18.89
N THR A 157 3.16 1.05 -20.03
CA THR A 157 3.86 1.00 -21.32
C THR A 157 3.54 2.26 -22.13
N ILE A 158 4.57 2.89 -22.69
CA ILE A 158 4.48 4.13 -23.46
C ILE A 158 5.15 3.94 -24.81
N ASP A 159 4.50 4.45 -25.86
CA ASP A 159 5.12 4.61 -27.17
C ASP A 159 5.98 5.89 -27.17
N PRO A 160 7.31 5.78 -27.36
CA PRO A 160 8.20 6.94 -27.30
C PRO A 160 8.02 7.92 -28.47
N VAL A 161 7.39 7.51 -29.57
CA VAL A 161 7.17 8.35 -30.75
C VAL A 161 5.92 9.19 -30.60
N THR A 162 4.83 8.57 -30.17
CA THR A 162 3.52 9.24 -30.03
C THR A 162 3.31 9.82 -28.63
N LEU A 163 4.12 9.42 -27.65
CA LEU A 163 4.02 9.81 -26.24
C LEU A 163 2.66 9.47 -25.62
N THR A 164 2.03 8.40 -26.09
CA THR A 164 0.77 7.89 -25.55
C THR A 164 0.97 6.59 -24.78
N VAL A 165 0.14 6.36 -23.76
CA VAL A 165 0.09 5.10 -23.04
C VAL A 165 -0.50 4.03 -23.96
N VAL A 166 0.18 2.89 -24.04
CA VAL A 166 -0.28 1.71 -24.75
C VAL A 166 -1.06 0.87 -23.73
N GLU A 167 -2.36 0.73 -23.96
CA GLU A 167 -3.20 -0.17 -23.16
C GLU A 167 -2.95 -1.62 -23.62
N GLU A 168 -2.50 -2.49 -22.70
CA GLU A 168 -2.49 -3.94 -22.94
C GLU A 168 -3.95 -4.42 -23.04
N ASN A 169 -4.30 -5.03 -24.17
CA ASN A 169 -5.63 -5.53 -24.48
C ASN A 169 -5.75 -7.04 -24.18
#